data_AF-A0A929JVI7-F1
#
_entry.id   AF-A0A929JVI7-F1
#
_cell.length_a   1.000
_cell.length_b   1.000
_cell.length_c   1.000
_cell.angle_alpha   90.00
_cell.angle_beta   90.00
_cell.angle_gamma   90.00
#
_symmetry.space_group_name_H-M   'P 1'
#
loop_
_entity.id
_entity.type
_entity.pdbx_description
1 polymer ?
#
loop_
_entity_poly.entity_id
_entity_poly.type
_entity_poly.pdbx_seq_one_letter_code
_entity_poly.pdbx_strand_id
1 'polypeptide(L)'
;MKFKWKLFLSYFLIVLIPFLAAERYVAYHLKDRLLHQIEDRLLKEALLIKAIIEKEAENRRLSYEIDSLIKNMGRDINERITFIDSHGAVLGDTGIAPEDLKNIEDHSTRPEFIAAFKMSHGVAIRYSATLEIDMMYLA
;
A
#
# COMPACT_ATOMS: atom_id res chain seq x y z
N MET A 1 -19.19 23.11 50.40
CA MET A 1 -18.35 22.21 49.58
C MET A 1 -19.11 21.51 48.45
N LYS A 2 -20.32 20.98 48.67
CA LYS A 2 -21.13 20.29 47.63
C LYS A 2 -21.45 21.15 46.38
N PHE A 3 -21.63 22.46 46.53
CA PHE A 3 -21.95 23.37 45.40
C PHE A 3 -20.77 23.59 44.45
N LYS A 4 -19.56 23.84 44.98
CA LYS A 4 -18.34 23.99 44.18
C LYS A 4 -18.03 22.73 43.36
N TRP A 5 -18.29 21.55 43.92
CA TRP A 5 -18.10 20.28 43.23
C TRP A 5 -19.10 20.07 42.08
N LYS A 6 -20.36 20.47 42.25
CA LYS A 6 -21.36 20.40 41.17
C LYS A 6 -20.99 21.30 39.99
N LEU A 7 -20.54 22.53 40.27
CA LEU A 7 -20.05 23.45 39.25
C LEU A 7 -18.80 22.92 38.54
N PHE A 8 -17.82 22.42 39.32
CA PHE A 8 -16.63 21.80 38.75
C PHE A 8 -17.00 20.65 37.81
N LEU A 9 -17.86 19.73 38.26
CA LEU A 9 -18.26 18.58 37.45
C LEU A 9 -19.02 18.99 36.18
N SER A 10 -19.89 20.01 36.26
CA SER A 10 -20.60 20.49 35.06
C SER A 10 -19.64 21.09 34.03
N TYR A 11 -18.71 21.94 34.44
CA TYR A 11 -17.71 22.51 33.52
C TYR A 11 -16.74 21.45 33.00
N PHE A 12 -16.35 20.50 33.85
CA PHE A 12 -15.51 19.38 33.46
C PHE A 12 -16.17 18.53 32.38
N LEU A 13 -17.45 18.16 32.55
CA LEU A 13 -18.19 17.39 31.55
C LEU A 13 -18.41 18.16 30.25
N ILE A 14 -18.64 19.48 30.32
CA ILE A 14 -18.76 20.35 29.14
C ILE A 14 -17.49 20.33 28.28
N VAL A 15 -16.31 20.19 28.87
CA VAL A 15 -15.03 20.09 28.14
C VAL A 15 -14.71 18.64 27.75
N LEU A 16 -14.96 17.69 28.66
CA LEU A 16 -14.61 16.28 28.47
C LEU A 16 -15.40 15.64 27.33
N ILE A 17 -16.71 15.92 27.23
CA ILE A 17 -17.57 15.26 26.24
C ILE A 17 -17.15 15.62 24.80
N PRO A 18 -16.98 16.90 24.41
CA PRO A 18 -16.48 17.25 23.09
C PRO A 18 -15.08 16.72 22.81
N PHE A 19 -14.20 16.70 23.83
CA PHE A 19 -12.84 16.18 23.67
C PHE A 19 -12.85 14.68 23.31
N LEU A 20 -13.58 13.87 24.08
CA LEU A 20 -13.72 12.43 23.80
C LEU A 20 -14.42 12.17 22.47
N ALA A 21 -15.41 12.98 22.11
CA ALA A 21 -16.08 12.90 20.82
C ALA A 21 -15.11 13.21 19.66
N ALA A 22 -14.28 14.24 19.79
CA ALA A 22 -13.29 14.62 18.79
C ALA A 22 -12.18 13.55 18.66
N GLU A 23 -11.64 13.06 19.76
CA GLU A 23 -10.67 11.97 19.78
C GLU A 23 -11.21 10.74 19.04
N ARG A 24 -12.43 10.33 19.39
CA ARG A 24 -13.09 9.17 18.79
C ARG A 24 -13.35 9.38 17.29
N TYR A 25 -13.83 10.56 16.91
CA TYR A 25 -14.04 10.93 15.51
C TYR A 25 -12.75 10.86 14.69
N VAL A 26 -11.66 11.43 15.21
CA VAL A 26 -10.35 11.41 14.55
C VAL A 26 -9.84 9.98 14.45
N ALA A 27 -9.90 9.20 15.53
CA ALA A 27 -9.43 7.82 15.55
C ALA A 27 -10.16 6.95 14.52
N TYR A 28 -11.47 7.16 14.32
CA TYR A 28 -12.25 6.44 13.32
C TYR A 28 -11.92 6.86 11.90
N HIS A 29 -11.92 8.15 11.60
CA HIS A 29 -11.83 8.60 10.21
C HIS A 29 -10.41 8.80 9.69
N LEU A 30 -9.40 8.87 10.56
CA LEU A 30 -8.03 9.08 10.11
C LEU A 30 -7.48 7.84 9.41
N LYS A 31 -7.66 6.65 9.99
CA LYS A 31 -7.13 5.40 9.43
C LYS A 31 -7.70 5.13 8.05
N ASP A 32 -9.02 5.16 7.90
CA ASP A 32 -9.67 4.84 6.62
C ASP A 32 -9.30 5.84 5.53
N ARG A 33 -9.18 7.14 5.87
CA ARG A 33 -8.72 8.15 4.91
C ARG A 33 -7.28 7.93 4.47
N LEU A 34 -6.39 7.57 5.40
CA LEU A 34 -5.00 7.26 5.06
C LEU A 34 -4.89 6.01 4.18
N LEU A 35 -5.66 4.96 4.49
CA LEU A 35 -5.66 3.74 3.69
C LEU A 35 -6.18 3.99 2.27
N HIS A 36 -7.30 4.70 2.12
CA HIS A 36 -7.79 5.07 0.79
C HIS A 36 -6.83 5.97 0.02
N GLN A 37 -6.13 6.90 0.69
CA GLN A 37 -5.11 7.72 0.05
C GLN A 37 -3.92 6.90 -0.44
N ILE A 38 -3.49 5.89 0.33
CA ILE A 38 -2.42 4.98 -0.07
C ILE A 38 -2.88 4.14 -1.26
N GLU A 39 -4.08 3.56 -1.20
CA GLU A 39 -4.67 2.78 -2.28
C GLU A 39 -4.77 3.56 -3.59
N ASP A 40 -5.34 4.78 -3.55
CA ASP A 40 -5.44 5.66 -4.71
C ASP A 40 -4.08 6.04 -5.29
N ARG A 41 -3.07 6.22 -4.43
CA ARG A 41 -1.71 6.55 -4.85
C ARG A 41 -1.07 5.36 -5.56
N LEU A 42 -1.07 4.19 -4.91
CA LEU A 42 -0.54 2.94 -5.47
C LEU A 42 -1.20 2.60 -6.81
N LEU A 43 -2.52 2.81 -6.94
CA LEU A 43 -3.24 2.55 -8.18
C LEU A 43 -2.77 3.48 -9.30
N LYS A 44 -2.62 4.78 -9.02
CA LYS A 44 -2.13 5.75 -10.00
C LYS A 44 -0.69 5.45 -10.42
N GLU A 45 0.18 5.15 -9.47
CA GLU A 45 1.57 4.80 -9.73
C GLU A 45 1.67 3.51 -10.56
N ALA A 46 0.92 2.47 -10.22
CA ALA A 46 0.86 1.22 -10.98
C ALA A 46 0.38 1.45 -12.42
N LEU A 47 -0.66 2.27 -12.61
CA LEU A 47 -1.15 2.62 -13.95
C LEU A 47 -0.14 3.42 -14.77
N LEU A 48 0.62 4.33 -14.14
CA LEU A 48 1.69 5.08 -14.80
C LEU A 48 2.86 4.15 -15.19
N ILE A 49 3.28 3.27 -14.29
CA ILE A 49 4.32 2.26 -14.56
C ILE A 49 3.88 1.37 -15.72
N LYS A 50 2.65 0.86 -15.70
CA LYS A 50 2.07 0.06 -16.79
C LYS A 50 2.16 0.80 -18.13
N ALA A 51 1.70 2.06 -18.18
CA ALA A 51 1.70 2.85 -19.41
C ALA A 51 3.12 3.10 -19.95
N ILE A 52 4.10 3.31 -19.07
CA ILE A 52 5.51 3.47 -19.45
C ILE A 52 6.05 2.17 -20.05
N ILE A 53 5.77 1.02 -19.41
CA ILE A 53 6.27 -0.28 -19.85
C ILE A 53 5.64 -0.71 -21.17
N GLU A 54 4.33 -0.52 -21.34
CA GLU A 54 3.64 -0.81 -22.60
C GLU A 54 4.26 0.00 -23.76
N LYS A 55 4.55 1.29 -23.52
CA LYS A 55 5.20 2.16 -24.50
C LYS A 55 6.63 1.72 -24.85
N GLU A 56 7.43 1.33 -23.86
CA GLU A 56 8.80 0.84 -24.12
C GLU A 56 8.81 -0.52 -24.83
N ALA A 57 7.86 -1.40 -24.51
CA ALA A 57 7.69 -2.69 -25.17
C ALA A 57 7.34 -2.55 -26.66
N GLU A 58 6.49 -1.59 -27.03
CA GLU A 58 6.16 -1.27 -28.43
C GLU A 58 7.39 -0.82 -29.23
N ASN A 59 8.32 -0.10 -28.58
CA ASN A 59 9.55 0.40 -29.21
C ASN A 59 10.65 -0.68 -29.37
N ARG A 60 10.37 -1.96 -29.05
CA ARG A 60 11.29 -3.12 -29.15
C ARG A 60 12.63 -2.96 -28.43
N ARG A 61 12.70 -2.10 -27.40
CA ARG A 61 13.84 -2.05 -26.48
C ARG A 61 13.79 -3.27 -25.56
N LEU A 62 14.62 -4.26 -25.90
CA LEU A 62 14.66 -5.61 -25.31
C LEU A 62 14.92 -5.58 -23.79
N SER A 63 14.29 -6.55 -23.11
CA SER A 63 14.15 -6.83 -21.66
C SER A 63 15.17 -6.28 -20.64
N TYR A 64 16.44 -6.06 -20.99
CA TYR A 64 17.46 -5.61 -20.04
C TYR A 64 17.23 -4.15 -19.59
N GLU A 65 16.73 -3.30 -20.49
CA GLU A 65 16.44 -1.90 -20.16
C GLU A 65 15.20 -1.77 -19.27
N ILE A 66 14.22 -2.66 -19.43
CA ILE A 66 12.99 -2.69 -18.64
C ILE A 66 13.29 -3.01 -17.16
N ASP A 67 14.14 -4.01 -16.87
CA ASP A 67 14.53 -4.32 -15.48
C ASP A 67 15.25 -3.15 -14.80
N SER A 68 16.18 -2.50 -15.52
CA SER A 68 16.88 -1.32 -14.99
C SER A 68 15.95 -0.12 -14.79
N LEU A 69 14.99 0.08 -15.69
CA LEU A 69 13.99 1.14 -15.60
C LEU A 69 13.08 0.94 -14.39
N ILE A 70 12.55 -0.27 -14.21
CA ILE A 70 11.68 -0.61 -13.08
C ILE A 70 12.43 -0.46 -11.76
N LYS A 71 13.70 -0.90 -11.68
CA LYS A 71 14.53 -0.73 -10.48
C LYS A 71 14.76 0.74 -10.14
N ASN A 72 15.01 1.58 -11.14
CA ASN A 72 15.16 3.02 -10.92
C ASN A 72 13.83 3.64 -10.50
N MET A 73 12.72 3.30 -11.16
CA MET A 73 11.39 3.79 -10.80
C MET A 73 11.01 3.43 -9.37
N GLY A 74 11.16 2.16 -8.97
CA GLY A 74 10.87 1.71 -7.60
C GLY A 74 11.73 2.44 -6.56
N ARG A 75 12.99 2.73 -6.88
CA ARG A 75 13.86 3.55 -6.02
C ARG A 75 13.38 5.00 -5.93
N ASP A 76 13.02 5.62 -7.05
CA ASP A 76 12.65 7.03 -7.13
C ASP A 76 11.31 7.33 -6.45
N ILE A 77 10.34 6.41 -6.55
CA ILE A 77 9.05 6.52 -5.84
C ILE A 77 9.13 5.95 -4.41
N ASN A 78 10.24 5.30 -4.06
CA ASN A 78 10.45 4.62 -2.77
C ASN A 78 9.36 3.56 -2.48
N GLU A 79 9.01 2.79 -3.50
CA GLU A 79 8.05 1.69 -3.39
C GLU A 79 8.60 0.40 -3.99
N ARG A 80 8.24 -0.73 -3.38
CA ARG A 80 8.64 -2.05 -3.85
C ARG A 80 7.69 -2.50 -4.97
N ILE A 81 8.24 -2.59 -6.17
CA ILE A 81 7.57 -3.13 -7.35
C ILE A 81 8.00 -4.59 -7.55
N THR A 82 7.03 -5.48 -7.79
CA THR A 82 7.23 -6.89 -8.11
C THR A 82 6.52 -7.21 -9.43
N PHE A 83 7.25 -7.78 -10.38
CA PHE A 83 6.72 -8.28 -11.65
C PHE A 83 6.31 -9.73 -11.50
N ILE A 84 5.07 -10.02 -11.84
CA ILE A 84 4.46 -11.34 -11.69
C ILE A 84 3.84 -11.73 -13.03
N ASP A 85 4.04 -12.98 -13.45
CA ASP A 85 3.38 -13.50 -14.64
C ASP A 85 1.90 -13.85 -14.40
N SER A 86 1.19 -14.25 -15.45
CA SER A 86 -0.23 -14.62 -15.37
C SER A 86 -0.50 -15.87 -14.51
N HIS A 87 0.53 -16.63 -14.13
CA HIS A 87 0.42 -17.83 -13.32
C HIS A 87 0.80 -17.58 -11.85
N GLY A 88 1.30 -16.38 -11.52
CA GLY A 88 1.72 -16.04 -10.16
C GLY A 88 3.23 -16.12 -9.93
N ALA A 89 4.02 -16.49 -10.94
CA ALA A 89 5.46 -16.60 -10.79
C ALA A 89 6.11 -15.21 -10.80
N VAL A 90 7.00 -14.95 -9.85
CA VAL A 90 7.72 -13.68 -9.76
C VAL A 90 8.86 -13.64 -10.77
N LEU A 91 8.76 -12.73 -11.73
CA LEU A 91 9.74 -12.51 -12.79
C LEU A 91 10.82 -11.50 -12.40
N GLY A 92 10.52 -10.61 -11.45
CA GLY A 92 11.45 -9.60 -10.96
C GLY A 92 10.90 -8.86 -9.75
N ASP A 93 11.78 -8.32 -8.92
CA ASP A 93 11.43 -7.60 -7.70
C ASP A 93 12.50 -6.54 -7.41
N THR A 94 12.06 -5.32 -7.13
CA THR A 94 12.96 -4.18 -6.87
C THR A 94 13.56 -4.20 -5.47
N GLY A 95 12.96 -4.91 -4.52
CA GLY A 95 13.40 -5.05 -3.14
C GLY A 95 14.25 -6.30 -2.88
N ILE A 96 14.46 -7.16 -3.88
CA ILE A 96 15.22 -8.41 -3.75
C ILE A 96 16.31 -8.47 -4.81
N ALA A 97 17.50 -8.95 -4.41
CA ALA A 97 18.62 -9.12 -5.32
C ALA A 97 18.31 -10.19 -6.38
N PRO A 98 18.79 -10.05 -7.64
CA PRO A 98 18.50 -11.01 -8.70
C PRO A 98 18.87 -12.46 -8.36
N GLU A 99 19.90 -12.66 -7.54
CA GLU A 99 20.38 -13.96 -7.10
C GLU A 99 19.38 -14.67 -6.17
N ASP A 100 18.63 -13.88 -5.39
CA ASP A 100 17.66 -14.35 -4.40
C ASP A 100 16.24 -14.50 -4.96
N LEU A 101 15.97 -13.99 -6.18
CA LEU A 101 14.67 -14.15 -6.86
C LEU A 101 14.24 -15.61 -6.96
N LYS A 102 15.19 -16.54 -7.08
CA LYS A 102 14.90 -17.99 -7.16
C LYS A 102 14.30 -18.58 -5.89
N ASN A 103 14.45 -17.88 -4.76
CA ASN A 103 13.97 -18.31 -3.45
C ASN A 103 12.62 -17.65 -3.08
N ILE A 104 12.08 -16.80 -3.95
CA ILE A 104 10.78 -16.16 -3.73
C ILE A 104 9.65 -17.18 -3.93
N GLU A 105 8.71 -17.15 -3.00
CA GLU A 105 7.47 -17.89 -3.10
C GLU A 105 6.61 -17.41 -4.27
N ASP A 106 5.93 -18.34 -4.92
CA ASP A 106 4.93 -18.04 -5.93
C ASP A 106 3.77 -17.18 -5.35
N HIS A 107 3.33 -16.18 -6.10
CA HIS A 107 2.33 -15.19 -5.67
C HIS A 107 0.91 -15.49 -6.17
N SER A 108 0.66 -16.62 -6.82
CA SER A 108 -0.67 -17.02 -7.35
C SER A 108 -1.76 -17.09 -6.28
N THR A 109 -1.38 -17.35 -5.03
CA THR A 109 -2.30 -17.47 -3.90
C THR A 109 -2.51 -16.15 -3.15
N ARG A 110 -1.80 -15.08 -3.54
CA ARG A 110 -1.91 -13.79 -2.86
C ARG A 110 -3.27 -13.16 -3.13
N PRO A 111 -3.96 -12.63 -2.11
CA PRO A 111 -5.30 -12.07 -2.27
C PRO A 111 -5.34 -10.90 -3.25
N GLU A 112 -4.31 -10.04 -3.26
CA GLU A 112 -4.19 -8.94 -4.21
C GLU A 112 -4.07 -9.45 -5.66
N PHE A 113 -3.30 -10.51 -5.91
CA PHE A 113 -3.15 -11.11 -7.23
C PHE A 113 -4.45 -11.75 -7.71
N ILE A 114 -5.11 -12.55 -6.86
CA ILE A 114 -6.38 -13.20 -7.18
C ILE A 114 -7.48 -12.17 -7.46
N ALA A 115 -7.50 -11.08 -6.70
CA ALA A 115 -8.46 -10.00 -6.89
C ALA A 115 -8.18 -9.26 -8.21
N ALA A 116 -6.93 -8.88 -8.49
CA ALA A 116 -6.51 -8.22 -9.72
C ALA A 116 -6.82 -9.02 -10.99
N PHE A 117 -6.75 -10.35 -10.89
CA PHE A 117 -7.08 -11.23 -12.00
C PHE A 117 -8.59 -11.25 -12.33
N LYS A 118 -9.45 -10.95 -11.35
CA LYS A 118 -10.92 -10.97 -11.48
C LYS A 118 -11.52 -9.59 -11.72
N MET A 119 -10.96 -8.59 -11.05
CA MET A 119 -11.35 -7.20 -11.04
C MET A 119 -10.08 -6.45 -11.41
N SER A 120 -10.12 -5.48 -12.31
CA SER A 120 -8.94 -4.79 -12.89
C SER A 120 -7.75 -4.43 -11.98
N HIS A 121 -7.95 -4.38 -10.66
CA HIS A 121 -6.92 -4.31 -9.63
C HIS A 121 -7.39 -5.05 -8.36
N GLY A 122 -6.46 -5.39 -7.49
CA GLY A 122 -6.69 -6.05 -6.20
C GLY A 122 -5.82 -5.45 -5.10
N VAL A 123 -6.35 -5.40 -3.87
CA VAL A 123 -5.66 -4.80 -2.72
C VAL A 123 -5.66 -5.76 -1.54
N ALA A 124 -4.53 -5.81 -0.83
CA ALA A 124 -4.41 -6.55 0.41
C ALA A 124 -3.52 -5.81 1.41
N ILE A 125 -3.94 -5.79 2.67
CA ILE A 125 -3.09 -5.33 3.78
C ILE A 125 -2.58 -6.56 4.49
N ARG A 126 -1.25 -6.70 4.55
CA ARG A 126 -0.59 -7.85 5.18
C ARG A 126 0.70 -7.41 5.88
N TYR A 127 1.01 -8.09 6.97
CA TYR A 127 2.23 -7.86 7.73
C TYR A 127 3.45 -8.20 6.88
N SER A 128 4.37 -7.26 6.75
CA SER A 128 5.65 -7.46 6.08
C SER A 128 6.65 -8.02 7.07
N ALA A 129 7.04 -9.29 6.90
CA ALA A 129 8.04 -9.93 7.78
C ALA A 129 9.42 -9.28 7.69
N THR A 130 9.75 -8.62 6.57
CA THR A 130 11.05 -7.96 6.37
C THR A 130 11.09 -6.54 6.92
N LEU A 131 9.95 -5.83 6.94
CA LEU A 131 9.87 -4.46 7.45
C LEU A 131 9.21 -4.35 8.83
N GLU A 132 8.71 -5.46 9.35
CA GLU A 132 8.02 -5.56 10.65
C GLU A 132 6.83 -4.60 10.83
N ILE A 133 6.13 -4.31 9.73
CA ILE A 133 4.97 -3.40 9.70
C ILE A 133 3.88 -3.94 8.79
N ASP A 134 2.64 -3.54 9.05
CA ASP A 134 1.52 -3.73 8.11
C ASP A 134 1.76 -2.92 6.85
N MET A 135 1.72 -3.58 5.69
CA MET A 135 1.88 -2.96 4.38
C MET A 135 0.64 -3.21 3.53
N MET A 136 0.28 -2.20 2.74
CA MET A 136 -0.69 -2.34 1.66
C MET A 136 0.02 -2.78 0.38
N TYR A 137 -0.55 -3.75 -0.30
CA TYR A 137 -0.11 -4.25 -1.59
C TYR A 137 -1.25 -4.10 -2.60
N LEU A 138 -0.92 -3.60 -3.78
CA LEU A 138 -1.84 -3.40 -4.89
C LEU A 138 -1.31 -4.14 -6.12
N ALA A 139 -2.18 -4.87 -6.80
CA ALA A 139 -1.89 -5.62 -8.02
C ALA A 139 -2.93 -5.32 -9.11
#